data_AF-A0A413WNB2-F1
#
_entry.id   AF-A0A413WNB2-F1
#
_cell.length_a   1.000
_cell.length_b   1.000
_cell.length_c   1.000
_cell.angle_alpha   90.00
_cell.angle_beta   90.00
_cell.angle_gamma   90.00
#
_symmetry.space_group_name_H-M   'P 1'
#
loop_
_entity.id
_entity.type
_entity.pdbx_description
1 polymer ?
#
loop_
_entity_poly.entity_id
_entity_poly.type
_entity_poly.pdbx_seq_one_letter_code
_entity_poly.pdbx_strand_id
1 'polypeptide(L)'
;MNHKFYENEQEILKEVSAQHDLSPNLLQNVLTTSKANYYGGATSPTKRQKELEEELKYLIKKGNSLTHPTSSGKRSGLKLVRIQLNNYKTYLNSQTINFDTHSEDKNIILIGGLNGAGKTTILKAVRYLLYGKRGMTDSEFQQQFTNTINNSFFEQGGREASASLVFEPGDGHHYEIKVVWQYNSKKQVVSESKTFSKRTIGAARAKRNEQIGPHNVDDFNRTIDKLIPFEASQFLIFDGEEIRRIISSRNSADFKATIRRMNGMSYFNELKGDLDKIYSRKVNELATVQKSTELLKFNKKISELKDQLSELTEKRTKAEDVFQHITSNLINLRNFVMKN
;
A
#
# COMPACT_ATOMS: atom_id res chain seq x y z
N MET A 1 11.20 -32.37 22.46
CA MET A 1 11.10 -32.91 21.08
C MET A 1 10.87 -31.82 20.03
N ASN A 2 10.04 -30.81 20.26
CA ASN A 2 9.65 -29.81 19.25
C ASN A 2 10.79 -28.96 18.64
N HIS A 3 11.88 -28.66 19.35
CA HIS A 3 12.93 -27.77 18.82
C HIS A 3 13.75 -28.39 17.66
N LYS A 4 14.03 -29.70 17.71
CA LYS A 4 14.76 -30.41 16.64
C LYS A 4 13.98 -30.57 15.34
N PHE A 5 12.64 -30.53 15.40
CA PHE A 5 11.79 -30.63 14.21
C PHE A 5 11.77 -29.34 13.39
N TYR A 6 11.83 -28.17 14.06
CA TYR A 6 11.86 -26.87 13.38
C TYR A 6 13.19 -26.59 12.64
N GLU A 7 14.31 -27.09 13.17
CA GLU A 7 15.61 -26.97 12.50
C GLU A 7 15.64 -27.79 11.19
N ASN A 8 15.05 -28.99 11.20
CA ASN A 8 15.01 -29.88 10.05
C ASN A 8 14.12 -29.34 8.90
N GLU A 9 12.98 -28.70 9.19
CA GLU A 9 12.15 -28.06 8.15
C GLU A 9 12.84 -26.86 7.51
N GLN A 10 13.60 -26.06 8.26
CA GLN A 10 14.36 -24.94 7.68
C GLN A 10 15.53 -25.40 6.82
N GLU A 11 16.18 -26.51 7.16
CA GLU A 11 17.23 -27.11 6.33
C GLU A 11 16.66 -27.66 5.01
N ILE A 12 15.56 -28.42 5.07
CA ILE A 12 14.88 -28.95 3.88
C ILE A 12 14.42 -27.82 2.95
N LEU A 13 13.87 -26.73 3.51
CA LEU A 13 13.43 -25.57 2.72
C LEU A 13 14.60 -24.78 2.12
N LYS A 14 15.74 -24.70 2.80
CA LYS A 14 16.97 -24.11 2.24
C LYS A 14 17.50 -24.95 1.08
N GLU A 15 17.53 -26.28 1.22
CA GLU A 15 18.05 -27.20 0.21
C GLU A 15 17.17 -27.19 -1.06
N VAL A 16 15.85 -27.21 -0.91
CA VAL A 16 14.89 -27.11 -2.01
C VAL A 16 14.92 -25.72 -2.68
N SER A 17 15.10 -24.65 -1.90
CA SER A 17 15.22 -23.29 -2.46
C SER A 17 16.47 -23.12 -3.34
N ALA A 18 17.57 -23.77 -2.97
CA ALA A 18 18.82 -23.74 -3.71
C ALA A 18 18.74 -24.55 -5.02
N GLN A 19 17.92 -25.60 -5.06
CA GLN A 19 17.74 -26.43 -6.27
C GLN A 19 16.76 -25.85 -7.29
N HIS A 20 15.87 -24.95 -6.88
CA HIS A 20 14.76 -24.46 -7.72
C HIS A 20 14.67 -22.93 -7.86
N ASP A 21 15.67 -22.19 -7.39
CA ASP A 21 15.79 -20.73 -7.53
C ASP A 21 14.53 -19.96 -7.03
N LEU A 22 13.94 -20.46 -5.94
CA LEU A 22 12.65 -19.99 -5.43
C LEU A 22 12.80 -18.71 -4.58
N SER A 23 11.92 -17.73 -4.82
CA SER A 23 11.98 -16.45 -4.08
C SER A 23 11.70 -16.62 -2.57
N PRO A 24 12.36 -15.83 -1.69
CA PRO A 24 12.14 -15.85 -0.23
C PRO A 24 10.69 -15.64 0.21
N ASN A 25 9.89 -14.91 -0.58
CA ASN A 25 8.47 -14.66 -0.29
C ASN A 25 7.60 -15.91 -0.50
N LEU A 26 7.95 -16.77 -1.46
CA LEU A 26 7.23 -18.02 -1.70
C LEU A 26 7.45 -19.00 -0.54
N LEU A 27 8.69 -19.07 -0.06
CA LEU A 27 9.07 -19.85 1.13
C LEU A 27 8.30 -19.40 2.37
N GLN A 28 8.17 -18.08 2.56
CA GLN A 28 7.44 -17.54 3.71
C GLN A 28 5.94 -17.81 3.63
N ASN A 29 5.34 -17.77 2.44
CA ASN A 29 3.94 -18.14 2.26
C ASN A 29 3.71 -19.62 2.56
N VAL A 30 4.56 -20.52 2.04
CA VAL A 30 4.48 -21.96 2.32
C VAL A 30 4.61 -22.23 3.82
N LEU A 31 5.56 -21.58 4.51
CA LEU A 31 5.75 -21.68 5.96
C LEU A 31 4.55 -21.14 6.77
N THR A 32 3.79 -20.19 6.23
CA THR A 32 2.64 -19.59 6.93
C THR A 32 1.38 -20.43 6.70
N THR A 33 1.19 -20.97 5.50
CA THR A 33 0.10 -21.90 5.17
C THR A 33 0.29 -23.25 5.85
N SER A 34 1.53 -23.75 5.96
CA SER A 34 1.84 -25.01 6.65
C SER A 34 1.60 -24.93 8.16
N LYS A 35 1.88 -23.77 8.80
CA LYS A 35 1.55 -23.53 10.22
C LYS A 35 0.06 -23.64 10.53
N ALA A 36 -0.83 -23.32 9.58
CA ALA A 36 -2.27 -23.39 9.78
C ALA A 36 -2.78 -24.85 9.84
N ASN A 37 -2.10 -25.78 9.16
CA ASN A 37 -2.51 -27.19 9.07
C ASN A 37 -1.91 -28.08 10.18
N TYR A 38 -1.05 -27.54 11.05
CA TYR A 38 -0.33 -28.33 12.07
C TYR A 38 -1.11 -28.56 13.38
N TYR A 39 -2.30 -27.96 13.53
CA TYR A 39 -3.12 -28.17 14.72
C TYR A 39 -3.98 -29.45 14.69
N GLY A 40 -3.74 -30.38 13.75
CA GLY A 40 -4.48 -31.64 13.66
C GLY A 40 -3.63 -32.84 13.26
N GLY A 41 -3.31 -33.70 14.23
CA GLY A 41 -2.99 -35.13 14.01
C GLY A 41 -1.52 -35.49 13.78
N ALA A 42 -1.03 -36.47 14.55
CA ALA A 42 0.32 -37.01 14.46
C ALA A 42 0.57 -37.75 13.13
N THR A 43 1.35 -37.15 12.24
CA THR A 43 1.86 -37.78 11.01
C THR A 43 3.37 -38.00 11.13
N SER A 44 3.89 -39.13 10.61
CA SER A 44 5.32 -39.45 10.73
C SER A 44 6.18 -38.54 9.84
N PRO A 45 7.43 -38.21 10.25
CA PRO A 45 8.27 -37.22 9.55
C PRO A 45 8.54 -37.57 8.08
N THR A 46 8.71 -38.85 7.78
CA THR A 46 8.99 -39.37 6.43
C THR A 46 7.79 -39.27 5.49
N LYS A 47 6.58 -39.42 6.03
CA LYS A 47 5.34 -39.25 5.26
C LYS A 47 5.11 -37.77 4.94
N ARG A 48 5.42 -36.89 5.90
CA ARG A 48 5.26 -35.44 5.74
C ARG A 48 6.25 -34.85 4.73
N GLN A 49 7.49 -35.34 4.69
CA GLN A 49 8.49 -34.91 3.71
C GLN A 49 8.00 -35.18 2.27
N LYS A 50 7.41 -36.35 2.01
CA LYS A 50 6.80 -36.68 0.71
C LYS A 50 5.59 -35.81 0.38
N GLU A 51 4.73 -35.52 1.35
CA GLU A 51 3.58 -34.65 1.16
C GLU A 51 4.00 -33.21 0.83
N LEU A 52 5.04 -32.68 1.48
CA LEU A 52 5.60 -31.36 1.18
C LEU A 52 6.23 -31.31 -0.20
N GLU A 53 6.96 -32.36 -0.61
CA GLU A 53 7.50 -32.46 -1.96
C GLU A 53 6.41 -32.50 -3.03
N GLU A 54 5.29 -33.20 -2.78
CA GLU A 54 4.14 -33.23 -3.69
C GLU A 54 3.38 -31.91 -3.70
N GLU A 55 3.23 -31.24 -2.56
CA GLU A 55 2.59 -29.93 -2.44
C GLU A 55 3.43 -28.85 -3.14
N LEU A 56 4.76 -28.91 -3.01
CA LEU A 56 5.71 -28.09 -3.77
C LEU A 56 5.64 -28.39 -5.27
N LYS A 57 5.67 -29.67 -5.69
CA LYS A 57 5.51 -30.05 -7.10
C LYS A 57 4.16 -29.61 -7.67
N TYR A 58 3.09 -29.70 -6.88
CA TYR A 58 1.75 -29.23 -7.25
C TYR A 58 1.72 -27.71 -7.38
N LEU A 59 2.32 -26.98 -6.44
CA LEU A 59 2.41 -25.51 -6.49
C LEU A 59 3.33 -25.01 -7.61
N ILE A 60 4.39 -25.74 -7.95
CA ILE A 60 5.25 -25.48 -9.11
C ILE A 60 4.48 -25.76 -10.41
N LYS A 61 3.75 -26.88 -10.49
CA LYS A 61 2.93 -27.27 -11.65
C LYS A 61 1.72 -26.35 -11.87
N LYS A 62 1.12 -25.86 -10.78
CA LYS A 62 0.07 -24.83 -10.77
C LYS A 62 0.67 -23.41 -10.84
N GLY A 63 1.98 -23.29 -10.68
CA GLY A 63 2.79 -22.08 -10.59
C GLY A 63 3.01 -21.34 -11.89
N ASN A 64 2.52 -21.87 -13.02
CA ASN A 64 2.24 -21.03 -14.20
C ASN A 64 0.98 -20.16 -14.04
N SER A 65 0.30 -20.17 -12.87
CA SER A 65 -0.87 -19.34 -12.60
C SER A 65 -0.97 -18.78 -11.16
N LEU A 66 0.05 -18.98 -10.31
CA LEU A 66 0.13 -18.38 -8.97
C LEU A 66 1.37 -17.51 -8.75
N THR A 67 2.17 -17.32 -9.80
CA THR A 67 2.79 -16.01 -9.98
C THR A 67 1.65 -15.00 -10.06
N HIS A 68 1.64 -13.94 -9.24
CA HIS A 68 1.19 -12.66 -9.79
C HIS A 68 1.78 -12.59 -11.21
N PRO A 69 0.96 -12.37 -12.24
CA PRO A 69 1.37 -12.57 -13.62
C PRO A 69 2.79 -12.09 -13.74
N THR A 70 3.72 -12.97 -14.14
CA THR A 70 5.00 -12.53 -14.68
C THR A 70 4.62 -11.57 -15.78
N SER A 71 4.54 -10.31 -15.41
CA SER A 71 4.41 -9.24 -16.33
C SER A 71 5.75 -9.27 -17.03
N SER A 72 5.74 -9.87 -18.21
CA SER A 72 6.51 -9.35 -19.34
C SER A 72 6.20 -7.86 -19.61
N GLY A 73 5.29 -7.23 -18.85
CA GLY A 73 5.26 -5.81 -18.59
C GLY A 73 6.22 -5.38 -17.49
N LYS A 74 7.09 -4.41 -17.82
CA LYS A 74 7.80 -3.48 -16.94
C LYS A 74 7.31 -3.53 -15.48
N ARG A 75 8.19 -3.82 -14.51
CA ARG A 75 7.90 -3.72 -13.07
C ARG A 75 7.26 -2.34 -12.77
N SER A 76 5.95 -2.34 -12.50
CA SER A 76 5.17 -1.14 -12.16
C SER A 76 5.38 -0.82 -10.69
N GLY A 77 6.51 -0.21 -10.38
CA GLY A 77 6.82 0.32 -9.06
C GLY A 77 7.33 1.76 -9.16
N LEU A 78 7.13 2.53 -8.09
CA LEU A 78 7.73 3.86 -7.97
C LEU A 78 9.26 3.76 -8.10
N LYS A 79 9.83 4.44 -9.09
CA LYS A 79 11.26 4.52 -9.36
C LYS A 79 11.71 5.98 -9.31
N LEU A 80 12.72 6.28 -8.51
CA LEU A 80 13.45 7.54 -8.64
C LEU A 80 14.32 7.44 -9.91
N VAL A 81 14.31 8.49 -10.73
CA VAL A 81 15.08 8.53 -11.97
C VAL A 81 16.32 9.40 -11.78
N ARG A 82 16.16 10.60 -11.24
CA ARG A 82 17.25 11.56 -11.09
C ARG A 82 16.95 12.60 -10.03
N ILE A 83 17.97 13.01 -9.28
CA ILE A 83 17.95 14.25 -8.49
C ILE A 83 19.06 15.18 -9.00
N GLN A 84 18.75 16.46 -9.11
CA GLN A 84 19.72 17.50 -9.43
C GLN A 84 19.67 18.61 -8.39
N LEU A 85 20.83 18.94 -7.85
CA LEU A 85 21.05 19.92 -6.80
C LEU A 85 22.00 20.99 -7.36
N ASN A 86 21.53 22.24 -7.38
CA ASN A 86 22.29 23.38 -7.90
C ASN A 86 22.56 24.36 -6.77
N ASN A 87 23.84 24.52 -6.41
CA ASN A 87 24.27 25.40 -5.33
C ASN A 87 23.48 25.19 -4.02
N TYR A 88 23.13 23.94 -3.73
CA TYR A 88 22.24 23.58 -2.64
C TYR A 88 23.03 22.94 -1.50
N LYS A 89 23.09 23.61 -0.35
CA LYS A 89 23.89 23.22 0.83
C LYS A 89 25.33 22.86 0.48
N THR A 90 25.75 21.62 0.70
CA THR A 90 27.12 21.15 0.43
C THR A 90 27.41 20.95 -1.05
N TYR A 91 26.38 20.95 -1.91
CA TYR A 91 26.52 20.75 -3.35
C TYR A 91 26.75 22.09 -4.05
N LEU A 92 27.98 22.33 -4.49
CA LEU A 92 28.37 23.48 -5.31
C LEU A 92 28.16 23.19 -6.80
N ASN A 93 27.73 24.21 -7.56
CA ASN A 93 27.36 24.11 -8.96
C ASN A 93 26.25 23.07 -9.18
N SER A 94 26.12 22.59 -10.41
CA SER A 94 25.14 21.58 -10.77
C SER A 94 25.67 20.17 -10.48
N GLN A 95 25.03 19.50 -9.52
CA GLN A 95 25.34 18.12 -9.15
C GLN A 95 24.13 17.25 -9.47
N THR A 96 24.34 16.20 -10.25
CA THR A 96 23.26 15.30 -10.70
C THR A 96 23.57 13.88 -10.26
N ILE A 97 22.59 13.23 -9.62
CA ILE A 97 22.64 11.82 -9.26
C ILE A 97 21.54 11.12 -10.06
N ASN A 98 21.96 10.18 -10.92
CA ASN A 98 21.06 9.31 -11.66
C ASN A 98 20.80 8.05 -10.84
N PHE A 99 19.53 7.73 -10.66
CA PHE A 99 19.07 6.53 -9.97
C PHE A 99 18.64 5.44 -10.95
N ASP A 100 18.77 5.68 -12.25
CA ASP A 100 18.48 4.67 -13.25
C ASP A 100 19.57 3.60 -13.25
N THR A 101 19.17 2.39 -12.88
CA THR A 101 20.04 1.22 -12.96
C THR A 101 19.86 0.60 -14.34
N HIS A 102 20.93 0.56 -15.13
CA HIS A 102 20.94 0.05 -16.51
C HIS A 102 20.61 -1.46 -16.66
N SER A 103 20.13 -2.11 -15.60
CA SER A 103 19.79 -3.53 -15.54
C SER A 103 18.63 -3.73 -14.58
N GLU A 104 17.64 -4.52 -14.99
CA GLU A 104 16.45 -4.84 -14.18
C GLU A 104 16.78 -5.63 -12.90
N ASP A 105 17.95 -6.28 -12.86
CA ASP A 105 18.40 -7.11 -11.75
C ASP A 105 19.24 -6.36 -10.72
N LYS A 106 19.63 -5.11 -11.02
CA LYS A 106 20.35 -4.24 -10.09
C LYS A 106 19.40 -3.18 -9.57
N ASN A 107 18.80 -3.41 -8.41
CA ASN A 107 17.82 -2.51 -7.78
C ASN A 107 18.35 -1.80 -6.51
N ILE A 108 19.63 -1.98 -6.19
CA ILE A 108 20.29 -1.35 -5.03
C ILE A 108 21.29 -0.32 -5.52
N ILE A 109 21.19 0.90 -4.98
CA ILE A 109 22.11 2.00 -5.27
C ILE A 109 22.78 2.40 -3.97
N LEU A 110 24.10 2.30 -3.94
CA LEU A 110 24.91 2.73 -2.81
C LEU A 110 25.51 4.10 -3.08
N ILE A 111 25.16 5.09 -2.25
CA ILE A 111 25.78 6.41 -2.26
C ILE A 111 26.74 6.50 -1.08
N GLY A 112 28.03 6.30 -1.38
CA GLY A 112 29.12 6.41 -0.42
C GLY A 112 29.61 7.85 -0.24
N GLY A 113 30.09 8.18 0.95
CA GLY A 113 30.70 9.47 1.24
C GLY A 113 31.03 9.62 2.73
N LEU A 114 31.94 10.53 3.05
CA LEU A 114 32.32 10.83 4.44
C LEU A 114 31.14 11.46 5.22
N ASN A 115 31.26 11.51 6.54
CA ASN A 115 30.30 12.25 7.37
C ASN A 115 30.36 13.74 7.00
N GLY A 116 29.19 14.38 6.90
CA GLY A 116 29.09 15.76 6.42
C GLY A 116 29.16 15.93 4.89
N ALA A 117 29.45 14.88 4.10
CA ALA A 117 29.51 14.97 2.64
C ALA A 117 28.15 15.24 1.94
N GLY A 118 27.04 15.29 2.70
CA GLY A 118 25.72 15.63 2.16
C GLY A 118 24.81 14.44 1.85
N LYS A 119 25.11 13.23 2.33
CA LYS A 119 24.26 12.03 2.17
C LYS A 119 22.82 12.27 2.66
N THR A 120 22.66 12.68 3.92
CA THR A 120 21.36 13.06 4.51
C THR A 120 20.73 14.27 3.81
N THR A 121 21.54 15.17 3.21
CA THR A 121 21.03 16.31 2.45
C THR A 121 20.25 15.85 1.21
N ILE A 122 20.70 14.80 0.51
CA ILE A 122 19.98 14.22 -0.63
C ILE A 122 18.61 13.72 -0.16
N LEU A 123 18.59 12.92 0.91
CA LEU A 123 17.37 12.35 1.47
C LEU A 123 16.35 13.44 1.86
N LYS A 124 16.82 14.48 2.57
CA LYS A 124 15.99 15.63 2.97
C LYS A 124 15.49 16.42 1.77
N ALA A 125 16.30 16.60 0.73
CA ALA A 125 15.90 17.27 -0.50
C ALA A 125 14.78 16.50 -1.23
N VAL A 126 14.88 15.17 -1.35
CA VAL A 126 13.80 14.32 -1.92
C VAL A 126 12.51 14.52 -1.16
N ARG A 127 12.54 14.42 0.18
CA ARG A 127 11.35 14.61 1.03
C ARG A 127 10.72 15.99 0.84
N TYR A 128 11.55 17.03 0.80
CA TYR A 128 11.09 18.39 0.63
C TYR A 128 10.50 18.65 -0.77
N LEU A 129 11.09 18.10 -1.83
CA LEU A 129 10.55 18.24 -3.18
C LEU A 129 9.15 17.64 -3.28
N LEU A 130 8.96 16.45 -2.70
CA LEU A 130 7.66 15.77 -2.69
C LEU A 130 6.62 16.50 -1.83
N TYR A 131 6.97 16.85 -0.58
CA TYR A 131 5.98 17.23 0.43
C TYR A 131 6.08 18.66 0.96
N GLY A 132 7.11 19.41 0.54
CA GLY A 132 7.39 20.74 1.05
C GLY A 132 7.57 20.75 2.56
N LYS A 133 6.87 21.68 3.22
CA LYS A 133 6.90 21.87 4.68
C LYS A 133 5.98 20.92 5.46
N ARG A 134 5.24 20.04 4.78
CA ARG A 134 4.24 19.17 5.43
C ARG A 134 4.89 18.24 6.45
N GLY A 135 4.30 18.22 7.65
CA GLY A 135 4.79 17.45 8.80
C GLY A 135 6.18 17.85 9.29
N MET A 136 6.56 19.11 9.07
CA MET A 136 7.64 19.78 9.77
C MET A 136 7.04 20.92 10.60
N THR A 137 7.50 21.08 11.84
CA THR A 137 7.28 22.30 12.60
C THR A 137 8.04 23.46 11.98
N ASP A 138 7.64 24.70 12.27
CA ASP A 138 8.37 25.88 11.78
C ASP A 138 9.83 25.88 12.24
N SER A 139 10.10 25.44 13.46
CA SER A 139 11.46 25.30 13.99
C SER A 139 12.29 24.28 13.19
N GLU A 140 11.74 23.09 12.93
CA GLU A 140 12.42 22.07 12.13
C GLU A 140 12.65 22.55 10.69
N PHE A 141 11.67 23.22 10.10
CA PHE A 141 11.81 23.79 8.78
C PHE A 141 12.92 24.85 8.75
N GLN A 142 12.94 25.76 9.71
CA GLN A 142 14.00 26.76 9.82
C GLN A 142 15.35 26.08 10.03
N GLN A 143 15.49 25.12 10.94
CA GLN A 143 16.77 24.44 11.16
C GLN A 143 17.25 23.66 9.93
N GLN A 144 16.34 23.01 9.20
CA GLN A 144 16.70 22.17 8.06
C GLN A 144 16.84 22.94 6.75
N PHE A 145 16.15 24.06 6.57
CA PHE A 145 16.09 24.79 5.30
C PHE A 145 16.49 26.26 5.40
N THR A 146 16.95 26.72 6.57
CA THR A 146 17.79 27.93 6.64
C THR A 146 19.11 27.66 5.92
N ASN A 147 19.61 28.66 5.20
CA ASN A 147 20.88 28.59 4.50
C ASN A 147 20.96 27.46 3.44
N THR A 148 19.90 27.32 2.65
CA THR A 148 19.79 26.33 1.58
C THR A 148 20.76 26.57 0.42
N ILE A 149 21.26 27.80 0.23
CA ILE A 149 22.31 28.11 -0.74
C ILE A 149 23.70 27.71 -0.22
N ASN A 150 24.54 27.20 -1.12
CA ASN A 150 25.93 26.88 -0.84
C ASN A 150 26.71 28.16 -0.41
N ASN A 151 27.51 28.06 0.64
CA ASN A 151 28.22 29.20 1.22
C ASN A 151 29.20 29.83 0.23
N SER A 152 30.05 29.03 -0.41
CA SER A 152 31.05 29.53 -1.36
C SER A 152 30.40 30.16 -2.59
N PHE A 153 29.31 29.57 -3.11
CA PHE A 153 28.56 30.17 -4.20
C PHE A 153 27.98 31.54 -3.81
N PHE A 154 27.44 31.66 -2.60
CA PHE A 154 26.89 32.92 -2.11
C PHE A 154 27.96 34.00 -1.92
N GLU A 155 29.13 33.63 -1.38
CA GLU A 155 30.28 34.51 -1.19
C GLU A 155 30.81 35.05 -2.53
N GLN A 156 30.74 34.25 -3.59
CA GLN A 156 31.09 34.66 -4.96
C GLN A 156 30.01 35.53 -5.64
N GLY A 157 28.97 35.95 -4.93
CA GLY A 157 27.89 36.77 -5.45
C GLY A 157 26.69 35.99 -5.99
N GLY A 158 26.69 34.66 -5.90
CA GLY A 158 25.56 33.82 -6.28
C GLY A 158 24.31 34.07 -5.43
N ARG A 159 23.15 34.12 -6.07
CA ARG A 159 21.87 34.45 -5.40
C ARG A 159 20.74 33.46 -5.70
N GLU A 160 21.05 32.33 -6.33
CA GLU A 160 20.09 31.32 -6.70
C GLU A 160 20.56 29.93 -6.26
N ALA A 161 19.64 29.13 -5.72
CA ALA A 161 19.80 27.70 -5.52
C ALA A 161 18.58 26.96 -6.05
N SER A 162 18.75 25.71 -6.49
CA SER A 162 17.61 24.88 -6.89
C SER A 162 17.82 23.40 -6.61
N ALA A 163 16.70 22.70 -6.46
CA ALA A 163 16.66 21.25 -6.36
C ALA A 163 15.56 20.73 -7.29
N SER A 164 15.80 19.58 -7.94
CA SER A 164 14.80 18.93 -8.77
C SER A 164 14.86 17.41 -8.64
N LEU A 165 13.69 16.77 -8.71
CA LEU A 165 13.51 15.34 -8.62
C LEU A 165 12.67 14.87 -9.80
N VAL A 166 13.17 13.85 -10.50
CA VAL A 166 12.44 13.11 -11.53
C VAL A 166 12.14 11.70 -11.01
N PHE A 167 10.89 11.27 -11.10
CA PHE A 167 10.45 9.93 -10.72
C PHE A 167 9.42 9.36 -11.70
N GLU A 168 9.32 8.03 -11.76
CA GLU A 168 8.36 7.25 -12.56
C GLU A 168 7.51 6.42 -11.60
N PRO A 169 6.19 6.65 -11.47
CA PRO A 169 5.33 5.86 -10.57
C PRO A 169 4.89 4.51 -11.18
N GLY A 170 5.33 4.18 -12.40
CA GLY A 170 4.93 2.97 -13.13
C GLY A 170 3.81 3.17 -14.15
N ASP A 171 3.35 4.41 -14.36
CA ASP A 171 2.31 4.78 -15.33
C ASP A 171 2.86 5.14 -16.72
N GLY A 172 4.15 4.90 -16.97
CA GLY A 172 4.81 5.25 -18.23
C GLY A 172 5.14 6.74 -18.39
N HIS A 173 5.06 7.52 -17.31
CA HIS A 173 5.40 8.95 -17.31
C HIS A 173 6.52 9.29 -16.32
N HIS A 174 7.37 10.23 -16.72
CA HIS A 174 8.27 10.95 -15.82
C HIS A 174 7.55 12.17 -15.25
N TYR A 175 7.60 12.29 -13.93
CA TYR A 175 7.16 13.47 -13.20
C TYR A 175 8.40 14.21 -12.70
N GLU A 176 8.47 15.51 -12.98
CA GLU A 176 9.54 16.37 -12.49
C GLU A 176 8.98 17.41 -11.53
N ILE A 177 9.58 17.48 -10.34
CA ILE A 177 9.35 18.56 -9.38
C ILE A 177 10.63 19.37 -9.30
N LYS A 178 10.54 20.68 -9.48
CA LYS A 178 11.68 21.59 -9.30
C LYS A 178 11.29 22.74 -8.38
N VAL A 179 12.15 23.01 -7.40
CA VAL A 179 12.07 24.18 -6.52
C VAL A 179 13.30 25.06 -6.75
N VAL A 180 13.07 26.36 -6.88
CA VAL A 180 14.09 27.39 -7.02
C VAL A 180 13.93 28.41 -5.91
N TRP A 181 15.02 28.70 -5.20
CA TRP A 181 15.11 29.72 -4.17
C TRP A 181 15.98 30.87 -4.65
N GLN A 182 15.50 32.10 -4.48
CA GLN A 182 16.27 33.33 -4.70
C GLN A 182 16.62 33.97 -3.36
N TYR A 183 17.82 34.53 -3.26
CA TYR A 183 18.36 35.10 -2.02
C TYR A 183 18.74 36.57 -2.19
N ASN A 184 18.57 37.37 -1.14
CA ASN A 184 19.11 38.73 -1.08
C ASN A 184 20.59 38.73 -0.64
N SER A 185 21.20 39.91 -0.58
CA SER A 185 22.59 40.12 -0.10
C SER A 185 22.80 39.75 1.38
N LYS A 186 21.72 39.67 2.17
CA LYS A 186 21.74 39.21 3.57
C LYS A 186 21.53 37.69 3.70
N LYS A 187 21.55 36.95 2.58
CA LYS A 187 21.38 35.49 2.51
C LYS A 187 20.01 35.00 2.97
N GLN A 188 19.00 35.86 2.88
CA GLN A 188 17.61 35.52 3.19
C GLN A 188 16.89 35.15 1.90
N VAL A 189 16.05 34.11 1.96
CA VAL A 189 15.18 33.72 0.84
C VAL A 189 14.17 34.83 0.60
N VAL A 190 14.17 35.41 -0.60
CA VAL A 190 13.21 36.45 -1.02
C VAL A 190 12.09 35.89 -1.89
N SER A 191 12.34 34.78 -2.59
CA SER A 191 11.30 34.07 -3.32
C SER A 191 11.61 32.58 -3.39
N GLU A 192 10.54 31.81 -3.41
CA GLU A 192 10.55 30.37 -3.66
C GLU A 192 9.54 30.11 -4.77
N SER A 193 9.97 29.39 -5.81
CA SER A 193 9.08 28.97 -6.89
C SER A 193 9.14 27.45 -7.04
N LYS A 194 7.96 26.85 -7.18
CA LYS A 194 7.82 25.41 -7.39
C LYS A 194 7.15 25.15 -8.74
N THR A 195 7.67 24.18 -9.46
CA THR A 195 7.13 23.72 -10.75
C THR A 195 6.94 22.22 -10.71
N PHE A 196 5.92 21.76 -11.41
CA PHE A 196 5.60 20.36 -11.60
C PHE A 196 5.29 20.10 -13.06
N SER A 197 5.87 19.04 -13.62
CA SER A 197 5.62 18.67 -15.00
C SER A 197 5.49 17.16 -15.13
N LYS A 198 4.74 16.75 -16.14
CA LYS A 198 4.52 15.36 -16.52
C LYS A 198 4.94 15.17 -17.96
N ARG A 199 5.82 14.20 -18.21
CA ARG A 199 6.31 13.86 -19.55
C ARG A 199 6.12 12.37 -19.81
N THR A 200 5.51 12.02 -20.94
CA THR A 200 5.49 10.63 -21.42
C THR A 200 6.88 10.18 -21.80
N ILE A 201 7.28 9.00 -21.33
CA ILE A 201 8.57 8.40 -21.65
C ILE A 201 8.65 8.17 -23.17
N GLY A 202 9.77 8.53 -23.80
CA GLY A 202 9.96 8.44 -25.25
C GLY A 202 9.36 9.59 -26.07
N ALA A 203 8.59 10.51 -25.47
CA ALA A 203 8.07 11.67 -26.20
C ALA A 203 9.16 12.73 -26.45
N ALA A 204 9.21 13.28 -27.68
CA ALA A 204 10.17 14.30 -28.09
C ALA A 204 10.00 15.67 -27.41
N ARG A 205 8.79 15.97 -26.90
CA ARG A 205 8.50 17.22 -26.17
C ARG A 205 7.84 16.92 -24.82
N ALA A 206 8.24 17.65 -23.79
CA ALA A 206 7.53 17.65 -22.51
C ALA A 206 6.11 18.25 -22.71
N LYS A 207 5.10 17.70 -22.04
CA LYS A 207 3.87 18.47 -21.82
C LYS A 207 4.23 19.62 -20.85
N ARG A 208 3.65 20.78 -21.13
CA ARG A 208 3.84 22.08 -20.47
C ARG A 208 4.21 21.97 -18.98
N ASN A 209 5.25 22.68 -18.56
CA ASN A 209 5.57 22.85 -17.14
C ASN A 209 4.47 23.68 -16.46
N GLU A 210 3.88 23.15 -15.41
CA GLU A 210 2.89 23.87 -14.60
C GLU A 210 3.60 24.52 -13.42
N GLN A 211 3.45 25.83 -13.31
CA GLN A 211 3.93 26.57 -12.16
C GLN A 211 2.93 26.39 -11.01
N ILE A 212 3.45 25.99 -9.85
CA ILE A 212 2.63 25.79 -8.65
C ILE A 212 2.62 27.12 -7.89
N GLY A 213 1.60 27.93 -8.18
CA GLY A 213 1.28 29.11 -7.38
C GLY A 213 0.54 28.73 -6.08
N PRO A 214 0.28 29.71 -5.19
CA PRO A 214 -0.36 29.47 -3.89
C PRO A 214 -1.69 28.71 -3.98
N HIS A 215 -2.52 29.01 -4.99
CA HIS A 215 -3.81 28.36 -5.20
C HIS A 215 -3.72 26.93 -5.73
N ASN A 216 -2.56 26.52 -6.27
CA ASN A 216 -2.36 25.20 -6.88
C ASN A 216 -1.61 24.24 -5.94
N VAL A 217 -1.17 24.70 -4.76
CA VAL A 217 -0.41 23.88 -3.81
C VAL A 217 -1.22 22.68 -3.33
N ASP A 218 -2.52 22.86 -3.09
CA ASP A 218 -3.40 21.77 -2.65
C ASP A 218 -3.65 20.73 -3.75
N ASP A 219 -3.83 21.17 -4.99
CA ASP A 219 -3.95 20.26 -6.14
C ASP A 219 -2.66 19.49 -6.39
N PHE A 220 -1.51 20.16 -6.26
CA PHE A 220 -0.21 19.50 -6.30
C PHE A 220 -0.09 18.46 -5.18
N ASN A 221 -0.41 18.83 -3.95
CA ASN A 221 -0.36 17.94 -2.79
C ASN A 221 -1.26 16.72 -2.98
N ARG A 222 -2.50 16.92 -3.45
CA ARG A 222 -3.44 15.83 -3.77
C ARG A 222 -2.90 14.92 -4.86
N THR A 223 -2.23 15.49 -5.87
CA THR A 223 -1.62 14.71 -6.96
C THR A 223 -0.45 13.87 -6.45
N ILE A 224 0.44 14.46 -5.66
CA ILE A 224 1.56 13.72 -5.05
C ILE A 224 1.04 12.66 -4.07
N ASP A 225 0.05 12.94 -3.23
CA ASP A 225 -0.47 11.97 -2.27
C ASP A 225 -1.14 10.77 -2.94
N LYS A 226 -1.70 10.93 -4.15
CA LYS A 226 -2.19 9.81 -4.97
C LYS A 226 -1.07 8.92 -5.49
N LEU A 227 0.10 9.49 -5.77
CA LEU A 227 1.26 8.76 -6.31
C LEU A 227 2.13 8.17 -5.20
N ILE A 228 2.42 8.98 -4.18
CA ILE A 228 3.30 8.68 -3.05
C ILE A 228 2.67 9.32 -1.79
N PRO A 229 1.78 8.61 -1.08
CA PRO A 229 1.08 9.16 0.09
C PRO A 229 2.03 9.76 1.12
N PHE A 230 1.71 10.95 1.62
CA PHE A 230 2.53 11.61 2.64
C PHE A 230 2.80 10.73 3.87
N GLU A 231 1.82 9.96 4.34
CA GLU A 231 1.96 9.11 5.52
C GLU A 231 2.94 7.96 5.29
N ALA A 232 3.11 7.55 4.04
CA ALA A 232 4.06 6.53 3.63
C ALA A 232 5.50 7.03 3.56
N SER A 233 5.69 8.34 3.43
CA SER A 233 7.00 8.95 3.23
C SER A 233 8.00 8.57 4.30
N GLN A 234 7.58 8.50 5.57
CA GLN A 234 8.44 8.12 6.70
C GLN A 234 8.97 6.69 6.62
N PHE A 235 8.37 5.82 5.79
CA PHE A 235 8.81 4.44 5.58
C PHE A 235 9.62 4.27 4.29
N LEU A 236 9.51 5.21 3.35
CA LEU A 236 10.24 5.21 2.09
C LEU A 236 11.53 6.04 2.15
N ILE A 237 11.51 7.14 2.91
CA ILE A 237 12.54 8.16 2.94
C ILE A 237 12.88 8.42 4.41
N PHE A 238 13.85 7.68 4.93
CA PHE A 238 14.25 7.75 6.35
C PHE A 238 15.77 7.78 6.50
N ASP A 239 16.22 8.47 7.54
CA ASP A 239 17.62 8.44 7.95
C ASP A 239 17.88 7.17 8.78
N GLY A 240 19.12 6.69 8.78
CA GLY A 240 19.54 5.52 9.58
C GLY A 240 19.31 5.70 11.07
N GLU A 241 19.26 6.95 11.57
CA GLU A 241 18.92 7.26 12.96
C GLU A 241 17.42 7.12 13.25
N GLU A 242 16.56 7.42 12.25
CA GLU A 242 15.10 7.33 12.37
C GLU A 242 14.57 5.89 12.27
N ILE A 243 15.40 4.95 11.79
CA ILE A 243 15.01 3.54 11.62
C ILE A 243 14.54 2.91 12.95
N ARG A 244 15.14 3.30 14.07
CA ARG A 244 14.77 2.82 15.42
C ARG A 244 13.34 3.24 15.78
N ARG A 245 12.98 4.50 15.50
CA ARG A 245 11.64 5.05 15.73
C ARG A 245 10.60 4.35 14.86
N ILE A 246 10.95 4.07 13.60
CA ILE A 246 10.08 3.36 12.65
C ILE A 246 9.84 1.91 13.08
N ILE A 247 10.88 1.20 13.53
CA ILE A 247 10.75 -0.19 13.97
C ILE A 247 9.83 -0.29 15.20
N SER A 248 9.97 0.63 16.16
CA SER A 248 9.09 0.67 17.34
C SER A 248 7.63 0.96 17.00
N SER A 249 7.34 1.65 15.88
CA SER A 249 5.99 1.97 15.43
C SER A 249 5.39 0.97 14.44
N ARG A 250 6.10 -0.11 14.06
CA ARG A 250 5.62 -1.13 13.08
C ARG A 250 4.29 -1.80 13.44
N ASN A 251 3.91 -1.81 14.71
CA ASN A 251 2.64 -2.40 15.17
C ASN A 251 1.51 -1.37 15.31
N SER A 252 1.74 -0.08 15.02
CA SER A 252 0.70 0.93 15.12
C SER A 252 -0.39 0.71 14.07
N ALA A 253 -1.63 1.07 14.42
CA ALA A 253 -2.74 1.06 13.48
C ALA A 253 -2.43 1.95 12.25
N ASP A 254 -1.72 3.06 12.47
CA ASP A 254 -1.26 3.98 11.42
C ASP A 254 -0.29 3.33 10.44
N PHE A 255 0.65 2.50 10.91
CA PHE A 255 1.57 1.75 10.05
C PHE A 255 0.80 0.83 9.10
N LYS A 256 -0.12 0.03 9.65
CA LYS A 256 -0.97 -0.89 8.88
C LYS A 256 -1.88 -0.13 7.90
N ALA A 257 -2.48 0.98 8.34
CA ALA A 257 -3.35 1.80 7.51
C ALA A 257 -2.59 2.44 6.33
N THR A 258 -1.38 2.92 6.57
CA THR A 258 -0.52 3.52 5.54
C THR A 258 -0.06 2.48 4.51
N ILE A 259 0.41 1.32 4.95
CA ILE A 259 0.78 0.23 4.02
C ILE A 259 -0.43 -0.25 3.21
N ARG A 260 -1.62 -0.34 3.83
CA ARG A 260 -2.87 -0.64 3.11
C ARG A 260 -3.21 0.43 2.06
N ARG A 261 -3.05 1.71 2.39
CA ARG A 261 -3.24 2.83 1.42
C ARG A 261 -2.25 2.73 0.26
N MET A 262 -0.97 2.46 0.53
CA MET A 262 0.05 2.28 -0.52
C MET A 262 -0.25 1.09 -1.44
N ASN A 263 -0.77 -0.02 -0.89
CA ASN A 263 -1.16 -1.21 -1.65
C ASN A 263 -2.48 -1.05 -2.43
N GLY A 264 -3.02 0.16 -2.56
CA GLY A 264 -4.26 0.41 -3.31
C GLY A 264 -5.54 -0.03 -2.60
N MET A 265 -5.49 -0.41 -1.31
CA MET A 265 -6.72 -0.66 -0.54
C MET A 265 -7.52 0.62 -0.25
N SER A 266 -6.93 1.81 -0.44
CA SER A 266 -7.65 3.08 -0.39
C SER A 266 -8.71 3.18 -1.49
N TYR A 267 -8.40 2.69 -2.71
CA TYR A 267 -9.36 2.65 -3.81
C TYR A 267 -10.60 1.83 -3.46
N PHE A 268 -10.45 0.73 -2.71
CA PHE A 268 -11.60 -0.05 -2.26
C PHE A 268 -12.49 0.71 -1.27
N ASN A 269 -11.89 1.52 -0.39
CA ASN A 269 -12.66 2.32 0.56
C ASN A 269 -13.32 3.55 -0.10
N GLU A 270 -12.64 4.20 -1.04
CA GLU A 270 -13.23 5.28 -1.86
C GLU A 270 -14.33 4.74 -2.78
N LEU A 271 -14.09 3.63 -3.47
CA LEU A 271 -15.08 2.95 -4.30
C LEU A 271 -16.29 2.53 -3.47
N LYS A 272 -16.08 1.99 -2.27
CA LYS A 272 -17.17 1.66 -1.34
C LYS A 272 -17.97 2.90 -0.96
N GLY A 273 -17.30 4.00 -0.59
CA GLY A 273 -17.97 5.25 -0.27
C GLY A 273 -18.75 5.84 -1.45
N ASP A 274 -18.23 5.72 -2.66
CA ASP A 274 -18.93 6.13 -3.88
C ASP A 274 -20.10 5.21 -4.21
N LEU A 275 -19.96 3.89 -4.01
CA LEU A 275 -21.05 2.92 -4.14
C LEU A 275 -22.17 3.22 -3.15
N ASP A 276 -21.84 3.52 -1.89
CA ASP A 276 -22.80 3.88 -0.84
C ASP A 276 -23.54 5.16 -1.21
N LYS A 277 -22.85 6.19 -1.73
CA LYS A 277 -23.50 7.42 -2.21
C LYS A 277 -24.40 7.19 -3.42
N ILE A 278 -24.00 6.34 -4.36
CA ILE A 278 -24.83 5.97 -5.52
C ILE A 278 -26.05 5.19 -5.06
N TYR A 279 -25.87 4.23 -4.14
CA TYR A 279 -26.95 3.47 -3.52
C TYR A 279 -27.94 4.39 -2.81
N SER A 280 -27.48 5.28 -1.94
CA SER A 280 -28.35 6.26 -1.26
C SER A 280 -29.07 7.18 -2.24
N ARG A 281 -28.41 7.65 -3.30
CA ARG A 281 -29.08 8.45 -4.35
C ARG A 281 -30.15 7.65 -5.07
N LYS A 282 -29.89 6.40 -5.44
CA LYS A 282 -30.86 5.53 -6.10
C LYS A 282 -32.04 5.19 -5.20
N VAL A 283 -31.80 4.93 -3.91
CA VAL A 283 -32.87 4.75 -2.91
C VAL A 283 -33.72 6.02 -2.79
N ASN A 284 -33.10 7.20 -2.76
CA ASN A 284 -33.82 8.47 -2.67
C ASN A 284 -34.57 8.84 -3.98
N GLU A 285 -34.02 8.54 -5.15
CA GLU A 285 -34.69 8.66 -6.45
C GLU A 285 -35.88 7.69 -6.54
N LEU A 286 -35.72 6.45 -6.07
CA LEU A 286 -36.81 5.48 -6.00
C LEU A 286 -37.89 5.92 -5.00
N ALA A 287 -37.51 6.49 -3.85
CA ALA A 287 -38.44 7.04 -2.87
C ALA A 287 -39.23 8.26 -3.40
N THR A 288 -38.68 9.02 -4.34
CA THR A 288 -39.37 10.15 -5.00
C THR A 288 -40.26 9.70 -6.15
N VAL A 289 -39.92 8.63 -6.87
CA VAL A 289 -40.78 7.99 -7.89
C VAL A 289 -41.93 7.16 -7.24
N GLN A 290 -41.77 6.72 -5.99
CA GLN A 290 -42.74 5.92 -5.22
C GLN A 290 -44.03 6.63 -4.76
N LYS A 291 -44.30 7.87 -5.19
CA LYS A 291 -45.56 8.59 -4.91
C LYS A 291 -46.76 8.15 -5.77
N SER A 292 -46.71 7.00 -6.45
CA SER A 292 -47.91 6.42 -7.07
C SER A 292 -48.70 5.58 -6.05
N THR A 293 -49.95 5.97 -5.84
CA THR A 293 -50.89 5.43 -4.84
C THR A 293 -51.12 3.92 -4.92
N GLU A 294 -50.77 3.26 -6.02
CA GLU A 294 -50.87 1.82 -6.22
C GLU A 294 -49.77 1.04 -5.49
N LEU A 295 -48.54 1.55 -5.43
CA LEU A 295 -47.44 0.87 -4.73
C LEU A 295 -47.62 0.90 -3.21
N LEU A 296 -48.26 1.94 -2.66
CA LEU A 296 -48.63 1.96 -1.23
C LEU A 296 -49.65 0.87 -0.91
N LYS A 297 -50.59 0.58 -1.82
CA LYS A 297 -51.55 -0.52 -1.66
C LYS A 297 -50.84 -1.88 -1.73
N PHE A 298 -49.92 -2.06 -2.68
CA PHE A 298 -49.15 -3.30 -2.79
C PHE A 298 -48.21 -3.52 -1.59
N ASN A 299 -47.51 -2.49 -1.11
CA ASN A 299 -46.65 -2.61 0.07
C ASN A 299 -47.46 -2.93 1.34
N LYS A 300 -48.64 -2.32 1.51
CA LYS A 300 -49.54 -2.68 2.60
C LYS A 300 -50.00 -4.13 2.48
N LYS A 301 -50.31 -4.59 1.27
CA LYS A 301 -50.72 -5.98 1.03
C LYS A 301 -49.59 -6.99 1.26
N ILE A 302 -48.36 -6.64 0.89
CA ILE A 302 -47.17 -7.45 1.17
C ILE A 302 -46.90 -7.53 2.67
N SER A 303 -47.10 -6.45 3.41
CA SER A 303 -46.98 -6.46 4.87
C SER A 303 -48.02 -7.38 5.51
N GLU A 304 -49.30 -7.24 5.12
CA GLU A 304 -50.38 -8.11 5.61
C GLU A 304 -50.11 -9.60 5.33
N LEU A 305 -49.63 -9.91 4.12
CA LEU A 305 -49.29 -11.29 3.74
C LEU A 305 -48.08 -11.83 4.50
N LYS A 306 -47.09 -10.99 4.82
CA LYS A 306 -45.94 -11.39 5.65
C LYS A 306 -46.35 -11.69 7.09
N ASP A 307 -47.24 -10.89 7.66
CA ASP A 307 -47.75 -11.11 9.02
C ASP A 307 -48.55 -12.42 9.08
N GLN A 308 -49.40 -12.68 8.08
CA GLN A 308 -50.12 -13.95 7.95
C GLN A 308 -49.19 -15.14 7.76
N LEU A 309 -48.12 -14.99 6.95
CA LEU A 309 -47.13 -16.03 6.74
C LEU A 309 -46.40 -16.35 8.05
N SER A 310 -46.05 -15.33 8.83
CA SER A 310 -45.43 -15.48 10.15
C SER A 310 -46.32 -16.28 11.10
N GLU A 311 -47.60 -15.92 11.19
CA GLU A 311 -48.57 -16.63 12.04
C GLU A 311 -48.75 -18.09 11.61
N LEU A 312 -48.83 -18.36 10.30
CA LEU A 312 -48.94 -19.71 9.76
C LEU A 312 -47.66 -20.52 9.98
N THR A 313 -46.48 -19.91 9.86
CA THR A 313 -45.21 -20.59 10.17
C THR A 313 -45.10 -20.95 11.64
N GLU A 314 -45.59 -20.10 12.55
CA GLU A 314 -45.59 -20.38 13.98
C GLU A 314 -46.57 -21.50 14.35
N LYS A 315 -47.74 -21.55 13.69
CA LYS A 315 -48.68 -22.67 13.84
C LYS A 315 -48.08 -23.97 13.31
N ARG A 316 -47.37 -23.92 12.19
CA ARG A 316 -46.69 -25.08 11.60
C ARG A 316 -45.60 -25.61 12.53
N THR A 317 -44.71 -24.76 13.07
CA THR A 317 -43.67 -25.22 14.00
C THR A 317 -44.26 -25.85 15.25
N LYS A 318 -45.32 -25.27 15.83
CA LYS A 318 -46.03 -25.89 16.96
C LYS A 318 -46.58 -27.28 16.61
N ALA A 319 -47.16 -27.45 15.42
CA ALA A 319 -47.66 -28.76 14.98
C ALA A 319 -46.52 -29.77 14.73
N GLU A 320 -45.40 -29.32 14.17
CA GLU A 320 -44.21 -30.12 13.93
C GLU A 320 -43.57 -30.60 15.25
N ASP A 321 -43.50 -29.73 16.26
CA ASP A 321 -43.01 -30.08 17.60
C ASP A 321 -43.89 -31.14 18.28
N VAL A 322 -45.22 -31.01 18.16
CA VAL A 322 -46.16 -32.01 18.68
C VAL A 322 -45.97 -33.35 17.94
N PHE A 323 -45.81 -33.31 16.61
CA PHE A 323 -45.58 -34.50 15.80
C PHE A 323 -44.26 -35.20 16.17
N GLN A 324 -43.17 -34.45 16.35
CA GLN A 324 -41.88 -34.97 16.82
C GLN A 324 -41.98 -35.59 18.21
N HIS A 325 -42.75 -34.97 19.12
CA HIS A 325 -42.97 -35.50 20.46
C HIS A 325 -43.75 -36.83 20.44
N ILE A 326 -44.82 -36.91 19.66
CA ILE A 326 -45.59 -38.16 19.47
C ILE A 326 -44.74 -39.25 18.83
N THR A 327 -43.95 -38.90 17.80
CA THR A 327 -43.06 -39.86 17.11
C THR A 327 -41.98 -40.38 18.06
N SER A 328 -41.38 -39.52 18.88
CA SER A 328 -40.41 -39.92 19.91
C SER A 328 -41.04 -40.85 20.95
N ASN A 329 -42.27 -40.56 21.39
CA ASN A 329 -43.00 -41.42 22.32
C ASN A 329 -43.31 -42.80 21.71
N LEU A 330 -43.70 -42.86 20.43
CA LEU A 330 -43.91 -44.12 19.70
C LEU A 330 -42.62 -44.93 19.55
N ILE A 331 -41.49 -44.28 19.24
CA ILE A 331 -40.18 -44.95 19.15
C ILE A 331 -39.77 -45.51 20.51
N ASN A 332 -39.97 -44.75 21.59
CA ASN A 332 -39.68 -45.20 22.96
C ASN A 332 -40.56 -46.38 23.37
N LEU A 333 -41.86 -46.35 23.04
CA LEU A 333 -42.77 -47.46 23.28
C LEU A 333 -42.34 -48.72 22.51
N ARG A 334 -41.99 -48.58 21.23
CA ARG A 334 -41.49 -49.68 20.39
C ARG A 334 -40.22 -50.30 20.97
N ASN A 335 -39.27 -49.47 21.41
CA ASN A 335 -38.01 -49.94 21.99
C ASN A 335 -38.21 -50.61 23.35
N PHE A 336 -39.22 -50.21 24.13
CA PHE A 336 -39.61 -50.87 25.37
C PHE A 336 -40.22 -52.25 25.12
N VAL A 337 -41.09 -52.38 24.12
CA VAL A 337 -41.70 -53.66 23.73
C VAL A 337 -40.67 -54.65 23.16
N MET A 338 -39.59 -54.17 22.53
CA MET A 338 -38.53 -55.03 21.96
C MET A 338 -37.45 -55.45 22.99
N LYS A 339 -37.46 -54.90 24.21
CA LYS A 339 -36.49 -55.20 25.28
C LYS A 339 -37.02 -56.13 26.37
N ASN A 340 -38.33 -56.36 26.41
CA ASN A 340 -39.01 -57.38 27.21
C ASN A 340 -39.46 -58.51 26.28
#